data_AF-A0A8T6IRX0-F1
#
_entry.id   AF-A0A8T6IRX0-F1
#
_cell.length_a   1.000
_cell.length_b   1.000
_cell.length_c   1.000
_cell.angle_alpha   90.00
_cell.angle_beta   90.00
_cell.angle_gamma   90.00
#
_symmetry.space_group_name_H-M   'P 1'
#
loop_
_entity.id
_entity.type
_entity.pdbx_description
1 polymer ?
#
loop_
_entity_poly.entity_id
_entity_poly.type
_entity_poly.pdbx_seq_one_letter_code
_entity_poly.pdbx_strand_id
1 'polypeptide(L)' 'MMNLHDKYERPLRDLRISVTDRCNFRCPYCMPAEVFNERYQFLPKPHLLTFAEITRLTRIIVRLGA' A
#
# COMPACT_ATOMS: atom_id res chain seq x y z
N MET A 1 -3.31 -5.64 25.31
CA MET A 1 -2.62 -5.22 24.06
C MET A 1 -2.47 -6.48 23.24
N MET A 2 -3.15 -6.57 22.09
CA MET A 2 -3.04 -7.76 21.22
C MET A 2 -1.71 -7.62 20.50
N ASN A 3 -0.77 -8.54 20.76
CA ASN A 3 0.49 -8.58 20.05
C ASN A 3 0.31 -9.63 18.95
N LEU A 4 0.07 -9.18 17.73
CA LEU A 4 -0.12 -10.08 16.61
C LEU A 4 1.26 -10.55 16.12
N HIS A 5 1.43 -11.87 16.09
CA HIS A 5 2.61 -12.50 15.52
C HIS A 5 2.22 -13.30 14.28
N ASP A 6 3.12 -13.37 13.31
CA ASP A 6 2.99 -14.30 12.20
C ASP A 6 3.45 -15.72 12.58
N LYS A 7 3.41 -16.66 11.63
CA LYS A 7 3.80 -18.07 11.87
C LYS A 7 5.28 -18.28 12.23
N TYR A 8 6.12 -17.27 12.04
CA TYR A 8 7.53 -17.27 12.42
C TYR A 8 7.77 -16.42 13.67
N GLU A 9 6.72 -16.11 14.44
CA GLU A 9 6.76 -15.34 15.68
C GLU A 9 7.27 -13.90 15.52
N ARG A 10 7.20 -13.33 14.30
CA ARG A 10 7.58 -11.92 14.08
C ARG A 10 6.42 -10.99 14.46
N PRO A 11 6.65 -9.94 15.25
CA PRO A 11 5.59 -9.02 15.64
C PRO A 11 5.19 -8.13 14.46
N LEU A 12 3.90 -7.81 14.36
CA LEU A 12 3.43 -6.71 13.54
C LEU A 12 4.02 -5.39 14.09
N ARG A 13 4.69 -4.61 13.25
CA ARG A 13 5.35 -3.35 13.67
C ARG A 13 5.19 -2.20 12.68
N ASP A 14 5.25 -2.49 11.39
CA ASP A 14 5.26 -1.46 10.36
C ASP A 14 4.06 -1.62 9.42
N LEU A 15 3.34 -0.52 9.20
CA LEU A 15 2.28 -0.44 8.20
C LEU A 15 2.73 0.44 7.03
N ARG A 16 3.01 -0.18 5.88
CA ARG A 16 3.27 0.54 4.63
C ARG A 16 1.96 0.80 3.89
N ILE A 17 1.64 2.07 3.67
CA ILE A 17 0.44 2.48 2.92
C ILE A 17 0.88 2.93 1.53
N SER A 18 0.49 2.17 0.50
CA SER A 18 0.65 2.61 -0.89
C SER A 18 -0.53 3.52 -1.25
N VAL A 19 -0.26 4.78 -1.55
CA VAL A 19 -1.30 5.81 -1.76
C VAL A 19 -1.75 5.94 -3.22
N THR A 20 -0.91 5.50 -4.15
CA THR A 20 -1.14 5.61 -5.60
C THR A 20 -0.29 4.58 -6.33
N ASP A 21 -0.77 4.13 -7.48
CA ASP A 21 -0.04 3.30 -8.44
C ASP A 21 0.65 4.13 -9.55
N ARG A 22 0.39 5.45 -9.59
CA ARG A 22 1.03 6.37 -10.54
C ARG A 22 2.40 6.82 -10.06
N CYS A 23 3.36 6.88 -10.99
CA CYS A 23 4.71 7.43 -10.78
C CYS A 23 5.09 8.35 -11.95
N ASN A 24 5.87 9.40 -11.65
CA ASN A 24 6.43 10.32 -12.63
C ASN A 24 7.72 9.79 -13.28
N PHE A 25 8.27 8.68 -12.80
CA PHE A 25 9.44 8.01 -13.38
C PHE A 25 9.07 6.70 -14.08
N ARG A 26 9.99 6.22 -14.91
CA ARG A 26 9.95 4.91 -15.57
C ARG A 26 11.26 4.16 -15.35
N CYS A 27 11.54 3.87 -14.07
CA CYS A 27 12.74 3.15 -13.69
C CYS A 27 12.71 1.74 -14.32
N PRO A 28 13.74 1.31 -15.07
CA PRO A 28 13.72 0.03 -15.80
C PRO A 28 13.45 -1.21 -14.92
N TYR A 29 13.86 -1.16 -13.65
CA TYR A 29 13.69 -2.26 -12.69
C TYR A 29 12.37 -2.22 -11.90
N CYS A 30 11.53 -1.18 -12.08
CA CYS A 30 10.32 -0.99 -11.28
C CYS A 30 9.10 -0.70 -12.16
N MET A 31 9.17 0.33 -13.00
CA MET A 31 8.11 0.71 -13.94
C MET A 31 8.71 0.87 -15.35
N PRO A 32 9.11 -0.24 -16.01
CA PRO A 32 9.69 -0.20 -17.35
C PRO A 32 8.73 0.47 -18.34
N ALA A 33 9.26 1.34 -19.20
CA ALA A 33 8.47 2.18 -20.09
C ALA A 33 7.71 1.38 -21.15
N GLU A 34 8.22 0.20 -21.52
CA GLU A 34 7.60 -0.73 -22.47
C GLU A 34 6.28 -1.26 -21.94
N VAL A 35 6.17 -1.45 -20.62
CA VAL A 35 4.98 -1.94 -19.92
C VAL A 35 4.08 -0.79 -19.48
N PHE A 36 4.64 0.21 -18.80
CA PHE A 36 3.91 1.34 -18.20
C PHE A 36 3.88 2.56 -19.15
N ASN A 37 3.60 2.31 -20.42
CA ASN A 37 3.48 3.35 -21.45
C ASN A 37 2.14 4.12 -21.33
N GLU A 38 1.89 5.01 -22.30
CA GLU A 38 0.69 5.86 -22.36
C GLU A 38 -0.64 5.10 -22.43
N ARG A 39 -0.60 3.82 -22.86
CA ARG A 39 -1.79 2.95 -22.94
C ARG A 39 -2.04 2.19 -21.63
N TYR A 40 -1.12 2.24 -20.68
CA TYR A 40 -1.27 1.55 -19.41
C TYR A 40 -2.40 2.20 -18.59
N GLN A 41 -3.38 1.38 -18.20
CA GLN A 41 -4.52 1.83 -17.42
C GLN A 41 -4.23 1.70 -15.92
N PHE A 42 -3.85 2.81 -15.31
CA PHE A 42 -3.76 2.93 -13.85
C PHE A 42 -5.14 2.83 -13.20
N LEU A 43 -5.16 2.53 -11.91
CA LEU A 43 -6.38 2.45 -11.12
C LEU A 43 -7.22 3.72 -11.27
N PRO A 44 -8.53 3.56 -11.56
CA PRO A 44 -9.48 4.65 -11.47
C PRO A 44 -9.50 5.22 -10.05
N LYS A 45 -9.65 6.54 -9.92
CA LYS A 45 -9.67 7.23 -8.62
C LYS A 45 -10.66 6.63 -7.60
N PRO A 46 -11.88 6.19 -7.99
CA PRO A 46 -12.82 5.57 -7.05
C PRO A 46 -12.35 4.22 -6.47
N HIS A 47 -11.34 3.58 -7.08
CA HIS A 47 -10.79 2.31 -6.60
C HIS A 47 -9.59 2.51 -5.67
N LEU A 48 -9.13 3.75 -5.48
CA LEU A 48 -8.14 4.08 -4.46
C LEU A 48 -8.86 4.27 -3.12
N LEU A 49 -8.21 3.83 -2.04
CA LEU A 49 -8.70 4.10 -0.70
C LEU A 49 -8.78 5.61 -0.45
N THR A 50 -9.90 6.04 0.08
CA THR A 50 -10.06 7.39 0.59
C THR A 50 -9.23 7.58 1.86
N PHE A 51 -8.91 8.84 2.21
CA PHE A 51 -8.21 9.13 3.46
C PHE A 51 -8.99 8.67 4.70
N ALA A 52 -10.33 8.66 4.64
CA ALA A 52 -11.17 8.16 5.71
C ALA A 52 -11.00 6.64 5.90
N GLU A 53 -10.96 5.89 4.81
CA GLU A 53 -10.72 4.44 4.84
C GLU A 53 -9.31 4.10 5.31
N ILE A 54 -8.29 4.82 4.81
CA ILE A 54 -6.90 4.68 5.26
C ILE A 54 -6.83 4.92 6.77
N THR A 55 -7.39 6.02 7.27
CA THR A 55 -7.40 6.35 8.70
C THR A 55 -8.11 5.29 9.53
N ARG A 56 -9.24 4.77 9.04
CA ARG A 56 -9.98 3.69 9.71
C ARG A 56 -9.12 2.44 9.84
N LEU A 57 -8.48 2.01 8.76
CA LEU A 57 -7.63 0.82 8.74
C LEU A 57 -6.40 1.00 9.64
N THR A 58 -5.70 2.14 9.54
CA THR A 58 -4.53 2.42 10.40
C THR A 58 -4.88 2.35 11.88
N ARG A 59 -6.02 2.93 12.32
CA ARG A 59 -6.46 2.85 13.72
C ARG A 59 -6.73 1.43 14.19
N ILE A 60 -7.25 0.56 13.33
CA ILE A 60 -7.46 -0.84 13.64
C ILE A 60 -6.12 -1.56 13.76
N ILE A 61 -5.22 -1.37 12.79
CA ILE A 61 -3.93 -2.08 12.70
C ILE A 61 -2.98 -1.69 13.85
N VAL A 62 -2.94 -0.41 14.25
CA VAL A 62 -2.14 0.05 15.40
C VAL A 62 -2.58 -0.63 16.71
N ARG A 63 -3.87 -0.93 16.86
CA ARG A 63 -4.37 -1.67 18.05
C ARG A 63 -3.93 -3.13 18.09
N LEU A 64 -3.46 -3.67 16.96
CA LEU A 64 -2.97 -5.05 16.81
C LEU A 64 -1.45 -5.19 16.97
N GLY A 65 -0.72 -4.08 17.16
CA GLY A 65 0.72 -4.09 17.47
C GLY A 65 1.60 -3.24 16.55
N ALA A 66 1.08 -2.73 15.43
CA ALA A 66 1.81 -1.78 14.59
C ALA A 66 2.07 -0.43 15.27
#